data_AF-A0A966WI85-F1
#
_entry.id   AF-A0A966WI85-F1
#
_cell.length_a   1.000
_cell.length_b   1.000
_cell.length_c   1.000
_cell.angle_alpha   90.00
_cell.angle_beta   90.00
_cell.angle_gamma   90.00
#
_symmetry.space_group_name_H-M   'P 1'
#
loop_
_entity.id
_entity.type
_entity.pdbx_description
1 polymer ?
#
loop_
_entity_poly.entity_id
_entity_poly.type
_entity_poly.pdbx_seq_one_letter_code
_entity_poly.pdbx_strand_id
1 'polypeptide(L)'
;MLRLGIAKDHMLIVNGGWQDSLTIADYEGVPMLLTPQNSFEYTPLIEIVEHHIEADHWFLLHDTCIPGPSFYELALSLPVDRPEKVALKGTPSMSVGLYRMDYLLRHKDRLMAIKNTDCSPEALQKWKQWGVPNEDYMLWKLDDVPTHIYHPELHGPDEWNYQGHSDVYGTGFARRIEYFPQLDLYKAKSNWQGVQPVLCLDI
;
A
#
# COMPACT_ATOMS: atom_id res chain seq x y z
N MET A 1 -3.50 2.72 12.87
CA MET A 1 -4.86 2.20 12.57
C MET A 1 -5.65 1.89 13.84
N LEU A 2 -5.30 0.90 14.66
CA LEU A 2 -6.04 0.59 15.91
C LEU A 2 -6.17 1.78 16.88
N ARG A 3 -5.10 2.56 17.06
CA ARG A 3 -5.10 3.77 17.89
C ARG A 3 -6.01 4.90 17.37
N LEU A 4 -6.40 4.84 16.09
CA LEU A 4 -7.33 5.79 15.47
C LEU A 4 -8.80 5.35 15.61
N GLY A 5 -9.07 4.24 16.32
CA GLY A 5 -10.43 3.73 16.51
C GLY A 5 -11.02 3.03 15.28
N ILE A 6 -10.20 2.69 14.27
CA ILE A 6 -10.65 1.90 13.13
C ILE A 6 -11.02 0.50 13.62
N ALA A 7 -12.23 0.07 13.29
CA ALA A 7 -12.74 -1.24 13.67
C ALA A 7 -11.89 -2.37 13.05
N LYS A 8 -11.67 -3.45 13.80
CA LYS A 8 -10.72 -4.51 13.41
C LYS A 8 -11.15 -5.28 12.17
N ASP A 9 -12.46 -5.43 12.00
CA ASP A 9 -13.13 -6.01 10.84
C ASP A 9 -13.10 -5.12 9.61
N HIS A 10 -12.67 -3.86 9.72
CA HIS A 10 -12.38 -2.98 8.57
C HIS A 10 -10.92 -3.07 8.11
N MET A 11 -10.15 -4.02 8.64
CA MET A 11 -8.72 -4.16 8.36
C MET A 11 -8.38 -5.59 7.96
N LEU A 12 -7.46 -5.70 7.01
CA LEU A 12 -6.83 -6.94 6.60
C LEU A 12 -5.33 -6.68 6.51
N ILE A 13 -4.54 -7.46 7.25
CA ILE A 13 -3.09 -7.44 7.12
C ILE A 13 -2.71 -8.55 6.15
N VAL A 14 -1.88 -8.25 5.17
CA VAL A 14 -1.33 -9.27 4.26
C VAL A 14 0.19 -9.19 4.30
N ASN A 15 0.82 -10.31 4.62
CA ASN A 15 2.26 -10.46 4.68
C ASN A 15 2.72 -11.54 3.70
N GLY A 16 3.55 -11.14 2.74
CA GLY A 16 4.05 -12.01 1.68
C GLY A 16 5.38 -12.68 2.02
N GLY A 17 5.73 -13.71 1.25
CA GLY A 17 6.96 -14.48 1.39
C GLY A 17 6.98 -15.45 2.56
N TRP A 18 5.80 -15.87 3.04
CA TRP A 18 5.66 -16.90 4.06
C TRP A 18 6.06 -18.28 3.50
N GLN A 19 6.93 -19.02 4.16
CA GLN A 19 7.58 -20.20 3.56
C GLN A 19 6.64 -21.36 3.18
N ASP A 20 5.47 -21.45 3.84
CA ASP A 20 4.59 -22.60 3.73
C ASP A 20 3.44 -22.37 2.75
N SER A 21 2.21 -22.56 3.22
CA SER A 21 0.96 -22.34 2.50
C SER A 21 0.27 -21.11 3.07
N LEU A 22 -0.74 -20.62 2.34
CA LEU A 22 -1.60 -19.54 2.82
C LEU A 22 -2.12 -19.89 4.22
N THR A 23 -1.79 -19.04 5.19
CA THR A 23 -2.17 -19.21 6.59
C THR A 23 -2.96 -17.99 7.06
N ILE A 24 -4.09 -18.23 7.71
CA ILE A 24 -4.87 -17.19 8.37
C ILE A 24 -4.39 -17.12 9.82
N ALA A 25 -3.88 -15.96 10.21
CA ALA A 25 -3.41 -15.63 11.53
C ALA A 25 -4.19 -14.42 12.10
N ASP A 26 -3.82 -14.01 13.30
CA ASP A 26 -4.36 -12.86 13.99
C ASP A 26 -3.23 -11.97 14.48
N TYR A 27 -3.39 -10.65 14.32
CA TYR A 27 -2.53 -9.66 14.93
C TYR A 27 -3.38 -8.66 15.74
N GLU A 28 -3.34 -8.78 17.06
CA GLU A 28 -4.12 -7.94 17.98
C GLU A 28 -5.63 -7.93 17.68
N GLY A 29 -6.21 -9.04 17.22
CA GLY A 29 -7.61 -9.14 16.81
C GLY A 29 -7.89 -8.72 15.35
N VAL A 30 -6.87 -8.37 14.57
CA VAL A 30 -6.99 -8.05 13.14
C VAL A 30 -6.65 -9.29 12.31
N PRO A 31 -7.51 -9.69 11.36
CA PRO A 31 -7.21 -10.79 10.45
C PRO A 31 -5.92 -10.54 9.67
N MET A 32 -5.06 -11.56 9.64
CA MET A 32 -3.77 -11.51 8.95
C MET A 32 -3.63 -12.68 7.99
N LEU A 33 -3.34 -12.41 6.72
CA LEU A 33 -2.99 -13.42 5.73
C LEU A 33 -1.47 -13.50 5.60
N LEU A 34 -0.92 -14.67 5.91
CA LEU A 34 0.46 -15.02 5.64
C LEU A 34 0.48 -15.81 4.34
N THR A 35 1.01 -15.23 3.26
CA THR A 35 0.96 -15.83 1.92
C THR A 35 2.36 -16.15 1.39
N PRO A 36 2.53 -17.24 0.62
CA PRO A 36 3.84 -17.60 0.06
C PRO A 36 4.32 -16.69 -1.06
N GLN A 37 3.41 -15.98 -1.72
CA GLN A 37 3.79 -15.05 -2.77
C GLN A 37 4.30 -13.73 -2.18
N ASN A 38 5.21 -13.08 -2.90
CA ASN A 38 5.75 -11.77 -2.56
C ASN A 38 5.88 -10.92 -3.83
N SER A 39 4.81 -10.22 -4.14
CA SER A 39 4.74 -9.20 -5.20
C SER A 39 4.85 -7.78 -4.63
N PHE A 40 5.59 -7.62 -3.52
CA PHE A 40 5.77 -6.35 -2.82
C PHE A 40 4.43 -5.68 -2.49
N GLU A 41 4.25 -4.42 -2.91
CA GLU A 41 3.05 -3.60 -2.68
C GLU A 41 1.77 -4.19 -3.27
N TYR A 42 1.87 -5.06 -4.29
CA TYR A 42 0.71 -5.68 -4.93
C TYR A 42 0.24 -6.97 -4.24
N THR A 43 1.03 -7.50 -3.30
CA THR A 43 0.71 -8.74 -2.56
C THR A 43 -0.74 -8.72 -2.03
N PRO A 44 -1.20 -7.67 -1.31
CA PRO A 44 -2.57 -7.66 -0.78
C PRO A 44 -3.64 -7.65 -1.86
N LEU A 45 -3.46 -6.87 -2.93
CA LEU A 45 -4.43 -6.79 -4.03
C LEU A 45 -4.57 -8.13 -4.76
N ILE A 46 -3.47 -8.86 -4.93
CA ILE A 46 -3.46 -10.20 -5.52
C ILE A 46 -4.24 -11.18 -4.64
N GLU A 47 -3.96 -11.22 -3.34
CA GLU A 47 -4.68 -12.11 -2.40
C GLU A 47 -6.19 -11.82 -2.40
N ILE A 48 -6.57 -10.53 -2.39
CA ILE A 48 -7.97 -10.10 -2.44
C ILE A 48 -8.68 -10.64 -3.68
N VAL A 49 -8.10 -10.49 -4.89
CA VAL A 49 -8.75 -10.94 -6.14
C VAL A 49 -8.65 -12.45 -6.36
N GLU A 50 -7.61 -13.09 -5.88
CA GLU A 50 -7.42 -14.54 -6.00
C GLU A 50 -8.41 -15.28 -5.12
N HIS A 51 -8.58 -14.83 -3.87
CA HIS A 51 -9.44 -15.46 -2.87
C HIS A 51 -10.84 -14.85 -2.77
N HIS A 52 -11.16 -13.84 -3.58
CA HIS A 52 -12.44 -13.14 -3.60
C HIS A 52 -12.83 -12.60 -2.22
N ILE A 53 -11.89 -11.89 -1.57
CA ILE A 53 -12.13 -11.28 -0.26
C ILE A 53 -13.01 -10.05 -0.46
N GLU A 54 -14.24 -10.12 0.06
CA GLU A 54 -15.29 -9.14 -0.25
C GLU A 54 -15.15 -7.84 0.54
N ALA A 55 -15.28 -6.72 -0.17
CA ALA A 55 -15.54 -5.38 0.34
C ALA A 55 -16.07 -4.53 -0.83
N ASP A 56 -16.72 -3.40 -0.58
CA ASP A 56 -17.06 -2.45 -1.65
C ASP A 56 -15.80 -1.79 -2.22
N HIS A 57 -14.91 -1.37 -1.31
CA HIS A 57 -13.64 -0.75 -1.62
C HIS A 57 -12.54 -1.26 -0.69
N TRP A 58 -11.34 -1.37 -1.22
CA TRP A 58 -10.12 -1.64 -0.48
C TRP A 58 -9.22 -0.42 -0.53
N PHE A 59 -8.79 0.05 0.65
CA PHE A 59 -7.74 1.06 0.75
C PHE A 59 -6.39 0.36 0.99
N LEU A 60 -5.48 0.42 0.02
CA LEU A 60 -4.14 -0.15 0.16
C LEU A 60 -3.27 0.81 0.97
N LEU A 61 -2.75 0.33 2.09
CA LEU A 61 -1.82 1.05 2.95
C LEU A 61 -0.61 0.16 3.26
N HIS A 62 0.59 0.73 3.30
CA HIS A 62 1.80 -0.02 3.64
C HIS A 62 2.08 0.08 5.13
N ASP A 63 2.82 -0.89 5.66
CA ASP A 63 3.40 -0.93 7.00
C ASP A 63 4.24 0.31 7.36
N THR A 64 4.81 0.96 6.36
CA THR A 64 5.64 2.17 6.49
C THR A 64 4.84 3.48 6.56
N CYS A 65 3.52 3.42 6.45
CA CYS A 65 2.64 4.57 6.61
C CYS A 65 2.27 4.78 8.08
N ILE A 66 2.19 6.04 8.50
CA ILE A 66 1.80 6.44 9.86
C ILE A 66 0.59 7.37 9.71
N PRO A 67 -0.63 6.84 9.89
CA PRO A 67 -1.87 7.60 9.87
C PRO A 67 -1.93 8.64 10.99
N GLY A 68 -2.24 9.89 10.64
CA GLY A 68 -2.56 10.96 11.59
C GLY A 68 -3.99 10.86 12.12
N PRO A 69 -4.37 11.71 13.09
CA PRO A 69 -5.67 11.65 13.76
C PRO A 69 -6.88 11.74 12.82
N SER A 70 -6.75 12.45 11.70
CA SER A 70 -7.86 12.72 10.76
C SER A 70 -7.90 11.72 9.61
N PHE A 71 -6.93 10.80 9.52
CA PHE A 71 -6.77 9.91 8.37
C PHE A 71 -8.03 9.12 8.04
N TYR A 72 -8.67 8.53 9.05
CA TYR A 72 -9.81 7.65 8.81
C TYR A 72 -11.01 8.41 8.25
N GLU A 73 -11.31 9.58 8.80
CA GLU A 73 -12.38 10.45 8.32
C GLU A 73 -12.09 10.91 6.88
N LEU A 74 -10.86 11.36 6.60
CA LEU A 74 -10.46 11.82 5.28
C LEU A 74 -10.50 10.69 4.23
N ALA A 75 -10.09 9.48 4.59
CA ALA A 75 -10.10 8.32 3.70
C ALA A 75 -11.53 7.86 3.33
N LEU A 76 -12.48 8.03 4.26
CA LEU A 76 -13.90 7.75 4.03
C LEU A 76 -14.62 8.86 3.24
N SER A 77 -14.08 10.08 3.24
CA SER A 77 -14.63 11.21 2.48
C SER A 77 -14.18 11.14 1.03
N LEU A 78 -14.94 10.40 0.21
CA LEU A 78 -14.61 10.14 -1.19
C LEU A 78 -14.80 11.41 -2.06
N PRO A 79 -13.90 11.68 -3.02
CA PRO A 79 -13.96 12.89 -3.86
C PRO A 79 -15.11 12.88 -4.87
N VAL A 80 -15.63 11.70 -5.20
CA VAL A 80 -16.80 11.50 -6.06
C VAL A 80 -17.61 10.32 -5.52
N ASP A 81 -18.83 10.15 -6.01
CA ASP A 81 -19.62 8.96 -5.69
C ASP A 81 -19.02 7.69 -6.33
N ARG A 82 -18.81 6.65 -5.50
CA ARG A 82 -18.34 5.31 -5.89
C ARG A 82 -17.18 5.27 -6.92
N PRO A 83 -16.05 5.97 -6.68
CA PRO A 83 -14.90 5.97 -7.58
C PRO A 83 -14.36 4.55 -7.78
N GLU A 84 -13.85 4.27 -8.99
CA GLU A 84 -13.17 3.00 -9.26
C GLU A 84 -11.79 2.95 -8.60
N LYS A 85 -11.10 4.09 -8.59
CA LYS A 85 -9.82 4.28 -7.94
C LYS A 85 -9.60 5.72 -7.48
N VAL A 86 -8.94 5.87 -6.34
CA VAL A 86 -8.56 7.17 -5.77
C VAL A 86 -7.11 7.10 -5.30
N ALA A 87 -6.26 7.98 -5.82
CA ALA A 87 -4.89 8.11 -5.41
C ALA A 87 -4.72 9.14 -4.29
N LEU A 88 -3.63 9.02 -3.54
CA LEU A 88 -3.22 10.00 -2.53
C LEU A 88 -2.93 11.39 -3.13
N LYS A 89 -2.39 11.42 -4.36
CA LYS A 89 -1.97 12.63 -5.09
C LYS A 89 -1.87 12.34 -6.60
N GLY A 90 -1.74 13.39 -7.41
CA GLY A 90 -1.72 13.39 -8.89
C GLY A 90 -0.46 12.83 -9.56
N THR A 91 0.53 12.47 -8.75
CA THR A 91 1.77 11.79 -9.14
C THR A 91 1.84 10.43 -8.45
N PRO A 92 2.73 9.51 -8.87
CA PRO A 92 2.86 8.21 -8.24
C PRO A 92 2.89 8.30 -6.70
N SER A 93 2.00 7.52 -6.11
CA SER A 93 1.55 7.50 -4.72
C SER A 93 1.98 6.22 -4.00
N MET A 94 2.95 5.49 -4.57
CA MET A 94 3.49 4.23 -4.03
C MET A 94 2.38 3.19 -3.87
N SER A 95 1.48 3.11 -4.84
CA SER A 95 0.28 2.29 -4.85
C SER A 95 -0.71 2.55 -3.70
N VAL A 96 -0.44 3.53 -2.81
CA VAL A 96 -1.31 3.90 -1.69
C VAL A 96 -2.53 4.63 -2.23
N GLY A 97 -3.70 4.02 -2.03
CA GLY A 97 -4.95 4.55 -2.53
C GLY A 97 -6.12 3.59 -2.35
N LEU A 98 -7.28 4.04 -2.79
CA LEU A 98 -8.52 3.29 -2.78
C LEU A 98 -8.75 2.60 -4.12
N TYR A 99 -9.27 1.38 -4.07
CA TYR A 99 -9.67 0.60 -5.23
C TYR A 99 -11.05 0.00 -4.99
N ARG A 100 -11.96 0.16 -5.94
CA ARG A 100 -13.26 -0.52 -5.90
C ARG A 100 -13.07 -2.00 -6.21
N MET A 101 -13.80 -2.88 -5.52
CA MET A 101 -13.64 -4.32 -5.73
C MET A 101 -13.93 -4.76 -7.18
N ASP A 102 -14.97 -4.20 -7.81
CA ASP A 102 -15.26 -4.46 -9.23
C ASP A 102 -14.11 -4.06 -10.16
N TYR A 103 -13.39 -2.96 -9.84
CA TYR A 103 -12.24 -2.53 -10.61
C TYR A 103 -11.09 -3.53 -10.50
N LEU A 104 -10.83 -4.02 -9.27
CA LEU A 104 -9.81 -5.04 -9.02
C LEU A 104 -10.14 -6.35 -9.74
N LEU A 105 -11.39 -6.82 -9.67
CA LEU A 105 -11.84 -8.05 -10.32
C LEU A 105 -11.78 -7.95 -11.85
N ARG A 106 -12.15 -6.81 -12.44
CA ARG A 106 -12.02 -6.57 -13.89
C ARG A 106 -10.57 -6.68 -14.37
N HIS A 107 -9.62 -6.36 -13.50
CA HIS A 107 -8.19 -6.40 -13.76
C HIS A 107 -7.47 -7.58 -13.13
N LYS A 108 -8.20 -8.59 -12.65
CA LYS A 108 -7.66 -9.76 -11.98
C LYS A 108 -6.52 -10.40 -12.77
N ASP A 109 -6.70 -10.64 -14.07
CA ASP A 109 -5.67 -11.27 -14.90
C ASP A 109 -4.35 -10.47 -14.93
N ARG A 110 -4.43 -9.12 -14.87
CA ARG A 110 -3.24 -8.27 -14.83
C ARG A 110 -2.55 -8.32 -13.47
N LEU A 111 -3.31 -8.32 -12.38
CA LEU A 111 -2.77 -8.51 -11.03
C LEU A 111 -2.13 -9.90 -10.88
N MET A 112 -2.79 -10.94 -11.38
CA MET A 112 -2.26 -12.31 -11.35
C MET A 112 -0.99 -12.46 -12.20
N ALA A 113 -0.87 -11.71 -13.31
CA ALA A 113 0.33 -11.74 -14.16
C ALA A 113 1.59 -11.21 -13.46
N ILE A 114 1.44 -10.42 -12.38
CA ILE A 114 2.55 -9.91 -11.58
C ILE A 114 2.74 -10.66 -10.25
N LYS A 115 2.01 -11.77 -10.06
CA LYS A 115 2.18 -12.65 -8.89
C LYS A 115 3.56 -13.31 -8.93
N ASN A 116 4.29 -13.17 -7.83
CA ASN A 116 5.62 -13.76 -7.67
C ASN A 116 5.61 -14.77 -6.54
N THR A 117 5.87 -16.04 -6.85
CA THR A 117 6.00 -17.12 -5.85
C THR A 117 7.46 -17.52 -5.62
N ASP A 118 8.41 -16.87 -6.30
CA ASP A 118 9.85 -17.10 -6.11
C ASP A 118 10.43 -16.03 -5.18
N CYS A 119 10.73 -16.43 -3.94
CA CYS A 119 11.33 -15.58 -2.92
C CYS A 119 12.87 -15.66 -2.88
N SER A 120 13.51 -16.23 -3.91
CA SER A 120 14.97 -16.14 -4.03
C SER A 120 15.42 -14.67 -4.13
N PRO A 121 16.62 -14.33 -3.63
CA PRO A 121 17.16 -12.98 -3.73
C PRO A 121 17.16 -12.44 -5.17
N GLU A 122 17.45 -13.29 -6.15
CA GLU A 122 17.47 -12.94 -7.58
C GLU A 122 16.08 -12.57 -8.09
N ALA A 123 15.06 -13.37 -7.77
CA ALA A 123 13.69 -13.09 -8.16
C ALA A 123 13.13 -11.84 -7.47
N LEU A 124 13.36 -11.70 -6.16
CA LEU A 124 12.97 -10.51 -5.41
C LEU A 124 13.63 -9.25 -5.97
N GLN A 125 14.92 -9.31 -6.31
CA GLN A 125 15.63 -8.18 -6.91
C GLN A 125 15.07 -7.83 -8.31
N LYS A 126 14.76 -8.83 -9.14
CA LYS A 126 14.11 -8.63 -10.45
C LYS A 126 12.77 -7.93 -10.29
N TRP A 127 11.92 -8.39 -9.37
CA TRP A 127 10.61 -7.79 -9.13
C TRP A 127 10.71 -6.40 -8.50
N LYS A 128 11.70 -6.15 -7.64
CA LYS A 128 11.99 -4.81 -7.12
C LYS A 128 12.40 -3.85 -8.26
N GLN A 129 13.24 -4.31 -9.19
CA GLN A 129 13.64 -3.52 -10.37
C GLN A 129 12.47 -3.27 -11.32
N TRP A 130 11.57 -4.23 -11.48
CA TRP A 130 10.34 -4.05 -12.24
C TRP A 130 9.35 -3.11 -11.53
N GLY A 131 9.24 -3.21 -10.21
CA GLY A 131 8.30 -2.43 -9.40
C GLY A 131 8.60 -0.93 -9.40
N VAL A 132 9.87 -0.52 -9.39
CA VAL A 132 10.22 0.92 -9.37
C VAL A 132 9.60 1.74 -10.53
N PRO A 133 9.75 1.36 -11.82
CA PRO A 133 9.13 2.09 -12.93
C PRO A 133 7.62 1.80 -13.09
N ASN A 134 7.13 0.70 -12.52
CA ASN A 134 5.74 0.26 -12.57
C ASN A 134 5.00 0.48 -11.24
N GLU A 135 5.56 1.31 -10.36
CA GLU A 135 4.87 1.78 -9.15
C GLU A 135 3.56 2.44 -9.61
N ASP A 136 2.48 2.25 -8.84
CA ASP A 136 1.14 2.73 -9.20
C ASP A 136 0.60 2.15 -10.51
N TYR A 137 0.95 0.91 -10.87
CA TYR A 137 0.47 0.27 -12.10
C TYR A 137 -1.05 0.36 -12.20
N MET A 138 -1.75 -0.03 -11.14
CA MET A 138 -3.21 0.00 -11.06
C MET A 138 -3.78 1.42 -10.93
N LEU A 139 -3.10 2.32 -10.21
CA LEU A 139 -3.59 3.69 -10.01
C LEU A 139 -3.39 4.58 -11.23
N TRP A 140 -2.19 4.65 -11.79
CA TRP A 140 -1.85 5.65 -12.81
C TRP A 140 -1.41 5.08 -14.16
N LYS A 141 -0.91 3.83 -14.23
CA LYS A 141 -0.46 3.27 -15.52
C LYS A 141 -1.60 2.68 -16.34
N LEU A 142 -2.63 2.14 -15.67
CA LEU A 142 -3.86 1.73 -16.32
C LEU A 142 -4.74 2.97 -16.58
N ASP A 143 -4.68 3.49 -17.79
CA ASP A 143 -5.49 4.64 -18.24
C ASP A 143 -6.82 4.18 -18.87
N ASP A 144 -7.53 3.29 -18.17
CA ASP A 144 -8.79 2.71 -18.61
C ASP A 144 -10.01 3.39 -17.96
N VAL A 145 -9.83 3.95 -16.77
CA VAL A 145 -10.82 4.73 -16.03
C VAL A 145 -10.16 5.91 -15.31
N PRO A 146 -10.89 7.00 -15.03
CA PRO A 146 -10.34 8.16 -14.33
C PRO A 146 -9.78 7.79 -12.95
N THR A 147 -8.62 8.34 -12.63
CA THR A 147 -8.07 8.33 -11.27
C THR A 147 -8.43 9.64 -10.58
N HIS A 148 -9.14 9.53 -9.46
CA HIS A 148 -9.46 10.68 -8.61
C HIS A 148 -8.35 10.89 -7.58
N ILE A 149 -8.29 12.08 -7.01
CA ILE A 149 -7.36 12.44 -5.94
C ILE A 149 -8.18 12.79 -4.71
N TYR A 150 -7.70 12.42 -3.52
CA TYR A 150 -8.32 12.83 -2.27
C TYR A 150 -8.16 14.35 -2.03
N HIS A 151 -9.27 15.02 -1.72
CA HIS A 151 -9.32 16.42 -1.25
C HIS A 151 -8.43 17.43 -2.00
N PRO A 152 -8.40 17.43 -3.36
CA PRO A 152 -7.54 18.32 -4.13
C PRO A 152 -7.90 19.80 -3.97
N GLU A 153 -9.12 20.11 -3.55
CA GLU A 153 -9.58 21.47 -3.25
C GLU A 153 -9.02 22.03 -1.92
N LEU A 154 -8.63 21.16 -0.98
CA LEU A 154 -8.07 21.56 0.31
C LEU A 154 -6.55 21.76 0.26
N HIS A 155 -5.85 20.90 -0.50
CA HIS A 155 -4.38 20.80 -0.49
C HIS A 155 -3.76 20.83 -1.90
N GLY A 156 -4.56 21.03 -2.95
CA GLY A 156 -4.08 20.81 -4.32
C GLY A 156 -3.86 19.32 -4.64
N PRO A 157 -3.70 18.99 -5.93
CA PRO A 157 -3.64 17.61 -6.38
C PRO A 157 -2.34 16.89 -6.02
N ASP A 158 -1.25 17.61 -5.73
CA ASP A 158 0.10 17.03 -5.64
C ASP A 158 0.91 17.45 -4.40
N GLU A 159 0.26 18.02 -3.39
CA GLU A 159 0.95 18.50 -2.20
C GLU A 159 1.52 17.35 -1.35
N TRP A 160 2.76 17.53 -0.90
CA TRP A 160 3.41 16.73 0.12
C TRP A 160 4.51 17.55 0.79
N ASN A 161 4.84 17.22 2.04
CA ASN A 161 5.77 17.97 2.85
C ASN A 161 6.86 17.06 3.44
N TYR A 162 8.14 17.41 3.29
CA TYR A 162 9.23 16.73 3.98
C TYR A 162 9.27 17.12 5.46
N GLN A 163 9.26 16.14 6.35
CA GLN A 163 9.18 16.32 7.81
C GLN A 163 10.49 16.02 8.54
N GLY A 164 11.60 15.80 7.81
CA GLY A 164 12.88 15.43 8.41
C GLY A 164 13.16 13.93 8.40
N HIS A 165 14.09 13.51 9.27
CA HIS A 165 14.43 12.10 9.47
C HIS A 165 14.02 11.66 10.88
N SER A 166 13.48 10.44 11.02
CA SER A 166 13.08 9.86 12.30
C SER A 166 13.28 8.35 12.32
N ASP A 167 13.71 7.79 13.46
CA ASP A 167 13.78 6.34 13.68
C ASP A 167 12.44 5.83 14.22
N VAL A 168 11.45 5.78 13.33
CA VAL A 168 10.07 5.42 13.65
C VAL A 168 9.90 3.97 14.12
N TYR A 169 10.90 3.12 13.86
CA TYR A 169 10.88 1.70 14.23
C TYR A 169 11.77 1.38 15.44
N GLY A 170 12.52 2.35 15.97
CA GLY A 170 13.45 2.14 17.09
C GLY A 170 14.61 1.19 16.76
N THR A 171 15.02 1.16 15.49
CA THR A 171 16.07 0.25 14.97
C THR A 171 17.46 0.87 14.91
N GLY A 172 17.59 2.13 15.31
CA GLY A 172 18.79 2.95 15.14
C GLY A 172 18.95 3.55 13.73
N PHE A 173 18.04 3.25 12.80
CA PHE A 173 18.11 3.71 11.41
C PHE A 173 17.01 4.71 11.11
N ALA A 174 17.37 5.99 11.07
CA ALA A 174 16.43 7.05 10.73
C ALA A 174 15.94 6.93 9.27
N ARG A 175 14.66 7.21 9.05
CA ARG A 175 13.99 7.22 7.74
C ARG A 175 13.56 8.64 7.39
N ARG A 176 13.60 8.99 6.11
CA ARG A 176 12.99 10.23 5.59
C ARG A 176 11.49 10.16 5.79
N ILE A 177 10.92 11.18 6.42
CA ILE A 177 9.48 11.28 6.65
C ILE A 177 8.86 12.25 5.65
N GLU A 178 7.84 11.79 4.93
CA GLU A 178 7.01 12.62 4.06
C GLU A 178 5.59 12.66 4.62
N TYR A 179 4.95 13.82 4.55
CA TYR A 179 3.57 14.04 4.97
C TYR A 179 2.70 14.38 3.76
N PHE A 180 1.54 13.74 3.68
CA PHE A 180 0.55 13.88 2.61
C PHE A 180 -0.74 14.44 3.23
N PRO A 181 -0.98 15.75 3.13
CA PRO A 181 -2.06 16.42 3.83
C PRO A 181 -3.45 15.97 3.37
N GLN A 182 -3.58 15.50 2.13
CA GLN A 182 -4.85 15.00 1.57
C GLN A 182 -5.49 13.93 2.45
N LEU A 183 -4.70 13.11 3.14
CA LEU A 183 -5.21 12.07 4.02
C LEU A 183 -4.69 12.16 5.44
N ASP A 184 -4.03 13.26 5.84
CA ASP A 184 -3.31 13.32 7.13
C ASP A 184 -2.42 12.07 7.32
N LEU A 185 -1.58 11.79 6.32
CA LEU A 185 -0.81 10.55 6.25
C LEU A 185 0.68 10.83 6.19
N TYR A 186 1.46 10.19 7.06
CA TYR A 186 2.90 10.22 6.99
C TYR A 186 3.43 8.93 6.37
N LYS A 187 4.59 9.00 5.71
CA LYS A 187 5.29 7.86 5.12
C LYS A 187 6.76 7.89 5.52
N ALA A 188 7.23 6.81 6.12
CA ALA A 188 8.65 6.59 6.35
C ALA A 188 9.30 5.94 5.13
N LYS A 189 10.18 6.68 4.44
CA LYS A 189 10.92 6.21 3.27
C LYS A 189 12.39 5.94 3.60
N SER A 190 12.99 5.01 2.87
CA SER A 190 14.44 4.83 2.86
C SER A 190 15.17 6.13 2.48
N ASN A 191 16.40 6.30 2.97
CA ASN A 191 17.21 7.48 2.68
C ASN A 191 17.85 7.31 1.29
N TRP A 192 17.11 7.59 0.21
CA TRP A 192 17.52 7.35 -1.19
C TRP A 192 18.70 8.20 -1.71
N GLN A 193 19.56 8.74 -0.83
CA GLN A 193 20.81 9.44 -1.18
C GLN A 193 22.07 8.79 -0.59
N GLY A 194 22.00 7.56 -0.08
CA GLY A 194 23.14 6.81 0.48
C GLY A 194 23.07 5.31 0.17
N VAL A 195 24.19 4.61 0.41
CA VAL A 195 24.37 3.16 0.22
C VAL A 195 23.10 2.41 0.62
N GLN A 196 22.57 1.59 -0.30
CA GLN A 196 21.37 0.81 -0.03
C GLN A 196 21.56 0.04 1.27
N PRO A 197 20.58 0.03 2.18
CA PRO A 197 20.62 -0.92 3.28
C PRO A 197 20.75 -2.30 2.65
N VAL A 198 21.82 -3.01 3.01
CA VAL A 198 21.94 -4.45 2.80
C VAL A 198 20.66 -5.05 3.35
N LEU A 199 20.04 -5.96 2.60
CA LEU A 199 18.92 -6.74 3.09
C LEU A 199 19.23 -7.18 4.54
N CYS A 200 18.51 -6.64 5.53
CA CYS A 200 18.41 -7.28 6.83
C CYS A 200 17.58 -8.54 6.64
N LEU A 201 18.21 -9.57 6.05
CA LEU A 201 17.76 -10.95 6.18
C LEU A 201 18.25 -11.43 7.54
N ASP A 202 17.62 -10.93 8.60
CA ASP A 202 17.64 -11.60 9.89
C ASP A 202 16.17 -11.81 10.27
N ILE A 203 15.66 -12.96 9.83
CA ILE A 203 14.49 -13.65 10.39
C ILE A 203 15.04 -14.69 11.36
#